data_AF-A0A1D2AJ93-F1
#
_entry.id   AF-A0A1D2AJ93-F1
#
_cell.length_a   1.000
_cell.length_b   1.000
_cell.length_c   1.000
_cell.angle_alpha   90.00
_cell.angle_beta   90.00
_cell.angle_gamma   90.00
#
_symmetry.space_group_name_H-M   'P 1'
#
loop_
_entity.id
_entity.type
_entity.pdbx_description
1 polymer ?
#
loop_
_entity_poly.entity_id
_entity_poly.type
_entity_poly.pdbx_seq_one_letter_code
_entity_poly.pdbx_strand_id
1 'polypeptide(L)'
;YWATMALAVWSPAKWVLRRTALLQRMIVLAQARHLCTQGSSMSTLSDIEIKDFSVYKPYLLFLSMVDSLYNIMFKKVSCVSDESWPTALAEYIRHNDQPMLELGDKLLRHFEEELLPCQSFAEYCDVMGLLSEIPDPDAFMQEALRRRACT
;
A
#
# COMPACT_ATOMS: atom_id res chain seq x y z
N TYR A 1 -11.39 -0.13 -1.37
CA TYR A 1 -12.25 -0.56 -0.24
C TYR A 1 -11.44 -1.29 0.83
N TRP A 2 -10.96 -2.51 0.61
CA TRP A 2 -10.27 -3.31 1.64
C TRP A 2 -9.02 -2.65 2.26
N ALA A 3 -8.17 -1.99 1.46
CA ALA A 3 -6.98 -1.30 1.98
C ALA A 3 -7.34 -0.11 2.89
N THR A 4 -8.38 0.65 2.55
CA THR A 4 -8.85 1.75 3.41
C THR A 4 -9.49 1.21 4.69
N MET A 5 -10.27 0.13 4.59
CA MET A 5 -10.90 -0.51 5.76
C MET A 5 -9.85 -1.11 6.72
N ALA A 6 -8.68 -1.50 6.20
CA ALA A 6 -7.58 -1.99 7.02
C ALA A 6 -7.24 -0.99 8.15
N LEU A 7 -7.20 0.32 7.86
CA LEU A 7 -6.92 1.37 8.87
C LEU A 7 -7.80 1.29 10.10
N ALA A 8 -9.08 0.96 9.92
CA ALA A 8 -10.03 0.89 11.02
C ALA A 8 -9.97 -0.44 11.79
N VAL A 9 -9.43 -1.51 11.18
CA VAL A 9 -9.59 -2.89 11.69
C VAL A 9 -8.27 -3.55 12.05
N TRP A 10 -7.19 -3.21 11.36
CA TRP A 10 -5.87 -3.79 11.56
C TRP A 10 -5.02 -2.85 12.41
N SER A 11 -4.51 -3.37 13.52
CA SER A 11 -3.44 -2.70 14.26
C SER A 11 -2.20 -2.51 13.36
N PRO A 12 -1.27 -1.62 13.73
CA PRO A 12 -0.01 -1.45 13.02
C PRO A 12 0.75 -2.77 12.83
N ALA A 13 0.73 -3.67 13.83
CA ALA A 13 1.35 -4.99 13.73
C ALA A 13 0.66 -5.87 12.66
N LYS A 14 -0.69 -5.90 12.65
CA LYS A 14 -1.46 -6.61 11.61
C LYS A 14 -1.26 -6.02 10.23
N TRP A 15 -1.10 -4.70 10.13
CA TRP A 15 -0.80 -4.01 8.87
C TRP A 15 0.52 -4.50 8.28
N VAL A 16 1.62 -4.47 9.05
CA VAL A 16 2.94 -4.94 8.60
C VAL A 16 2.88 -6.40 8.11
N LEU A 17 2.16 -7.27 8.82
CA LEU A 17 2.01 -8.68 8.42
C LEU A 17 1.22 -8.89 7.11
N ARG A 18 0.39 -7.93 6.68
CA ARG A 18 -0.56 -8.10 5.58
C ARG A 18 -0.33 -7.15 4.40
N ARG A 19 0.47 -6.10 4.57
CA ARG A 19 0.68 -5.05 3.55
C ARG A 19 1.27 -5.60 2.26
N THR A 20 2.19 -6.56 2.33
CA THR A 20 2.79 -7.22 1.14
C THR A 20 1.75 -8.00 0.33
N ALA A 21 0.80 -8.65 0.99
CA ALA A 21 -0.30 -9.34 0.31
C ALA A 21 -1.30 -8.35 -0.34
N LEU A 22 -1.45 -7.14 0.20
CA LEU A 22 -2.21 -6.07 -0.47
C LEU A 22 -1.43 -5.51 -1.65
N LEU A 23 -0.12 -5.30 -1.51
CA LEU A 23 0.79 -4.85 -2.56
C LEU A 23 0.73 -5.78 -3.79
N GLN A 24 0.84 -7.10 -3.57
CA GLN A 24 0.69 -8.10 -4.63
C GLN A 24 -0.66 -7.98 -5.36
N ARG A 25 -1.75 -7.76 -4.62
CA ARG A 25 -3.08 -7.56 -5.22
C ARG A 25 -3.17 -6.26 -6.02
N MET A 26 -2.51 -5.19 -5.59
CA MET A 26 -2.48 -3.91 -6.31
C MET A 26 -1.72 -4.04 -7.64
N ILE A 27 -0.59 -4.75 -7.65
CA ILE A 27 0.19 -5.02 -8.86
C ILE A 27 -0.66 -5.78 -9.89
N VAL A 28 -1.28 -6.88 -9.47
CA VAL A 28 -2.18 -7.68 -10.31
C VAL A 28 -3.35 -6.86 -10.83
N LEU A 29 -3.96 -6.04 -9.96
CA LEU A 29 -5.10 -5.21 -10.32
C LEU A 29 -4.73 -4.14 -11.36
N ALA A 30 -3.57 -3.53 -11.21
CA ALA A 30 -3.03 -2.56 -12.16
C ALA A 30 -2.79 -3.20 -13.53
N GLN A 31 -2.10 -4.35 -13.55
CA GLN A 31 -1.85 -5.13 -14.77
C GLN A 31 -3.16 -5.47 -15.48
N ALA A 32 -4.11 -6.07 -14.76
CA ALA A 32 -5.37 -6.52 -15.33
C ALA A 32 -6.16 -5.35 -15.93
N ARG A 33 -6.19 -4.20 -15.26
CA ARG A 33 -6.88 -3.01 -15.79
C ARG A 33 -6.17 -2.39 -16.99
N HIS A 34 -4.85 -2.42 -17.02
CA HIS A 34 -4.09 -1.93 -18.15
C HIS A 34 -4.31 -2.80 -19.41
N LEU A 35 -4.36 -4.12 -19.24
CA LEU A 35 -4.60 -5.07 -20.33
C LEU A 35 -6.07 -5.11 -20.78
N CYS A 36 -7.03 -4.88 -19.88
CA CYS A 36 -8.45 -4.83 -20.20
C CYS A 36 -8.85 -3.50 -20.85
N THR A 37 -8.39 -3.23 -22.06
CA THR A 37 -8.93 -2.17 -22.91
C THR A 37 -10.13 -2.69 -23.70
N GLN A 38 -11.34 -2.34 -23.26
CA GLN A 38 -12.64 -2.52 -23.94
C GLN A 38 -12.98 -3.95 -24.44
N GLY A 39 -13.52 -4.80 -23.56
CA GLY A 39 -14.36 -5.95 -23.96
C GLY A 39 -13.83 -7.36 -23.66
N SER A 40 -12.59 -7.51 -23.19
CA SER A 40 -12.03 -8.81 -22.83
C SER A 40 -12.34 -9.21 -21.37
N SER A 41 -12.72 -10.46 -21.14
CA SER A 41 -13.01 -11.00 -19.80
C SER A 41 -11.79 -10.87 -18.86
N MET A 42 -12.01 -10.34 -17.64
CA MET A 42 -10.99 -10.22 -16.58
C MET A 42 -10.52 -11.55 -15.98
N SER A 43 -10.97 -12.70 -16.51
CA SER A 43 -10.81 -13.99 -15.84
C SER A 43 -9.39 -14.55 -15.89
N THR A 44 -8.53 -14.10 -16.81
CA THR A 44 -7.16 -14.63 -16.92
C THR A 44 -6.17 -13.54 -17.35
N LEU A 45 -5.10 -13.33 -16.58
CA LEU A 45 -3.97 -12.50 -16.99
C LEU A 45 -3.14 -13.31 -18.00
N SER A 46 -3.41 -13.13 -19.28
CA SER A 46 -2.67 -13.80 -20.37
C SER A 46 -1.25 -13.23 -20.52
N ASP A 47 -1.09 -11.94 -20.26
CA ASP A 47 0.18 -11.23 -20.34
C ASP A 47 0.73 -10.95 -18.93
N ILE A 48 1.77 -11.70 -18.59
CA ILE A 48 2.52 -11.60 -17.33
C ILE A 48 3.81 -10.80 -17.46
N GLU A 49 4.07 -10.20 -18.62
CA GLU A 49 5.20 -9.32 -18.80
C GLU A 49 5.01 -8.06 -17.94
N ILE A 50 6.04 -7.71 -17.17
CA ILE A 50 6.04 -6.50 -16.36
C ILE A 50 5.98 -5.29 -17.29
N LYS A 51 5.03 -4.40 -17.05
CA LYS A 51 4.83 -3.18 -17.83
C LYS A 51 5.59 -2.01 -17.22
N ASP A 52 5.49 -0.86 -17.87
CA ASP A 52 6.10 0.37 -17.37
C ASP A 52 5.61 0.70 -15.95
N PHE A 53 6.49 1.25 -15.11
CA PHE A 53 6.17 1.56 -13.72
C PHE A 53 4.95 2.48 -13.58
N SER A 54 4.72 3.38 -14.55
CA SER A 54 3.56 4.27 -14.56
C SER A 54 2.21 3.54 -14.53
N VAL A 55 2.15 2.27 -14.98
CA VAL A 55 0.96 1.43 -14.91
C VAL A 55 0.61 1.08 -13.46
N TYR A 56 1.63 0.78 -12.64
CA TYR A 56 1.46 0.34 -11.26
C TYR A 56 1.44 1.52 -10.28
N LYS A 57 2.21 2.57 -10.57
CA LYS A 57 2.47 3.71 -9.68
C LYS A 57 1.22 4.28 -8.99
N PRO A 58 0.09 4.58 -9.67
CA PRO A 58 -1.10 5.12 -9.00
C PRO A 58 -1.67 4.19 -7.91
N TYR A 59 -1.60 2.87 -8.13
CA TYR A 59 -2.10 1.87 -7.19
C TYR A 59 -1.17 1.70 -5.99
N LEU A 60 0.14 1.80 -6.23
CA LEU A 60 1.17 1.76 -5.20
C LEU A 60 1.10 3.00 -4.32
N LEU A 61 0.99 4.20 -4.93
CA LEU A 61 0.81 5.46 -4.22
C LEU A 61 -0.42 5.46 -3.32
N PHE A 62 -1.53 4.86 -3.77
CA PHE A 62 -2.72 4.68 -2.93
C PHE A 62 -2.42 3.82 -1.69
N LEU A 63 -1.66 2.74 -1.84
CA LEU A 63 -1.28 1.89 -0.71
C LEU A 63 -0.30 2.60 0.23
N SER A 64 0.65 3.38 -0.31
CA SER A 64 1.57 4.21 0.47
C SER A 64 0.88 5.27 1.29
N MET A 65 -0.22 5.84 0.77
CA MET A 65 -1.02 6.78 1.54
C MET A 65 -1.62 6.12 2.78
N VAL A 66 -2.12 4.89 2.64
CA VAL A 66 -2.62 4.08 3.76
C VAL A 66 -1.51 3.77 4.76
N ASP A 67 -0.34 3.34 4.28
CA ASP A 67 0.82 3.08 5.13
C ASP A 67 1.31 4.35 5.88
N SER A 68 1.31 5.50 5.20
CA SER A 68 1.68 6.79 5.78
C SER A 68 0.73 7.21 6.90
N LEU A 69 -0.56 6.86 6.82
CA LEU A 69 -1.48 7.08 7.93
C LEU A 69 -1.06 6.30 9.19
N TYR A 70 -0.62 5.04 9.05
CA TYR A 70 -0.07 4.29 10.19
C TYR A 70 1.25 4.87 10.70
N ASN A 71 2.17 5.19 9.79
CA ASN A 71 3.56 5.49 10.12
C ASN A 71 3.83 6.98 10.41
N ILE A 72 2.92 7.87 10.05
CA ILE A 72 3.04 9.31 10.29
C ILE A 72 1.90 9.78 11.20
N MET A 73 0.65 9.67 10.77
CA MET A 73 -0.50 10.24 11.50
C MET A 73 -0.76 9.51 12.82
N PHE A 74 -0.81 8.18 12.78
CA PHE A 74 -1.25 7.34 13.89
C PHE A 74 -0.12 6.62 14.60
N LYS A 75 1.13 7.02 14.32
CA LYS A 75 2.34 6.40 14.89
C LYS A 75 2.35 6.40 16.43
N LYS A 76 1.72 7.40 17.05
CA LYS A 76 1.66 7.57 18.52
C LYS A 76 0.46 6.88 19.17
N VAL A 77 -0.40 6.21 18.40
CA VAL A 77 -1.53 5.45 18.96
C VAL A 77 -0.98 4.23 19.70
N SER A 78 -1.23 4.17 21.00
CA SER A 78 -0.93 2.99 21.83
C SER A 78 -2.19 2.14 22.01
N CYS A 79 -2.13 0.87 21.66
CA CYS A 79 -3.21 -0.09 21.89
C CYS A 79 -2.70 -1.26 22.75
N VAL A 80 -3.52 -1.73 23.68
CA VAL A 80 -3.17 -2.84 24.60
C VAL A 80 -3.20 -4.18 23.87
N SER A 81 -4.10 -4.32 22.90
CA SER A 81 -4.25 -5.48 22.04
C SER A 81 -4.73 -5.09 20.65
N ASP A 82 -4.61 -5.99 19.67
CA ASP A 82 -5.10 -5.75 18.31
C ASP A 82 -6.60 -5.47 18.25
N GLU A 83 -7.39 -6.02 19.18
CA GLU A 83 -8.85 -5.79 19.23
C GLU A 83 -9.20 -4.40 19.75
N SER A 84 -8.31 -3.80 20.54
CA SER A 84 -8.49 -2.44 21.06
C SER A 84 -8.13 -1.35 20.05
N TRP A 85 -7.53 -1.70 18.91
CA TRP A 85 -7.07 -0.75 17.90
C TRP A 85 -8.16 0.23 17.42
N PRO A 86 -9.37 -0.21 17.01
CA PRO A 86 -10.38 0.71 16.47
C PRO A 86 -10.78 1.78 17.48
N THR A 87 -10.96 1.37 18.74
CA THR A 87 -11.31 2.27 19.85
C THR A 87 -10.15 3.21 20.18
N ALA A 88 -8.93 2.69 20.31
CA ALA A 88 -7.74 3.49 20.62
C ALA A 88 -7.46 4.55 19.53
N LEU A 89 -7.62 4.17 18.26
CA LEU A 89 -7.49 5.07 17.13
C LEU A 89 -8.55 6.18 17.17
N ALA A 90 -9.81 5.83 17.41
CA ALA A 90 -10.90 6.81 17.50
C ALA A 90 -10.70 7.80 18.67
N GLU A 91 -10.27 7.30 19.83
CA GLU A 91 -9.92 8.16 20.98
C GLU A 91 -8.75 9.08 20.64
N TYR A 92 -7.69 8.56 20.00
CA TYR A 92 -6.55 9.37 19.62
C TYR A 92 -6.93 10.49 18.64
N ILE A 93 -7.71 10.18 17.60
CA ILE A 93 -8.18 11.19 16.63
C ILE A 93 -9.00 12.29 17.34
N ARG A 94 -9.87 11.93 18.30
CA ARG A 94 -10.72 12.88 19.01
C ARG A 94 -9.94 13.90 19.86
N HIS A 95 -8.76 13.51 20.36
CA HIS A 95 -8.01 14.28 21.36
C HIS A 95 -6.73 14.93 20.82
N ASN A 96 -6.37 14.71 19.55
CA ASN A 96 -5.09 15.18 18.98
C ASN A 96 -5.29 16.01 17.71
N ASP A 97 -6.34 16.82 17.63
CA ASP A 97 -6.68 17.67 16.50
C ASP A 97 -5.53 18.58 16.02
N GLN A 98 -4.90 19.33 16.93
CA GLN A 98 -3.80 20.23 16.58
C GLN A 98 -2.57 19.46 16.06
N PRO A 99 -2.06 18.41 16.75
CA PRO A 99 -1.01 17.55 16.19
C PRO A 99 -1.37 16.88 14.85
N MET A 100 -2.65 16.58 14.60
CA MET A 100 -3.07 15.97 13.33
C MET A 100 -2.83 16.90 12.15
N LEU A 101 -2.95 18.23 12.31
CA LEU A 101 -2.67 19.18 11.23
C LEU A 101 -1.18 19.14 10.83
N GLU A 102 -0.28 19.21 11.81
CA GLU A 102 1.17 19.16 11.57
C GLU A 102 1.60 17.82 10.97
N LEU A 103 1.01 16.71 11.43
CA LEU A 103 1.28 15.39 10.88
C LEU A 103 0.70 15.25 9.46
N GLY A 104 -0.40 15.93 9.15
CA GLY A 104 -0.98 16.00 7.82
C GLY A 104 -0.03 16.66 6.83
N ASP A 105 0.54 17.82 7.20
CA ASP A 105 1.55 18.51 6.39
C ASP A 105 2.79 17.62 6.19
N LYS A 106 3.23 16.93 7.24
CA LYS A 106 4.35 15.98 7.15
C LYS A 106 4.05 14.83 6.20
N LEU A 107 2.84 14.28 6.25
CA LEU A 107 2.41 13.19 5.37
C LEU A 107 2.36 13.66 3.91
N LEU A 108 1.83 14.86 3.64
CA LEU A 108 1.79 15.41 2.29
C LEU A 108 3.19 15.65 1.73
N ARG A 109 4.11 16.23 2.52
CA ARG A 109 5.52 16.38 2.10
C ARG A 109 6.15 15.04 1.79
N HIS A 110 5.98 14.04 2.66
CA HIS A 110 6.50 12.70 2.38
C HIS A 110 5.92 12.12 1.06
N PHE A 111 4.63 12.33 0.81
CA PHE A 111 4.02 11.89 -0.43
C PHE A 111 4.60 12.60 -1.66
N GLU A 112 4.76 13.92 -1.61
CA GLU A 112 5.21 14.73 -2.74
C GLU A 112 6.71 14.61 -3.02
N GLU A 113 7.51 14.52 -1.96
CA GLU A 113 8.98 14.59 -2.04
C GLU A 113 9.64 13.21 -2.09
N GLU A 114 9.02 12.18 -1.52
CA GLU A 114 9.61 10.83 -1.46
C GLU A 114 8.85 9.84 -2.36
N LEU A 115 7.51 9.83 -2.34
CA LEU A 115 6.71 8.82 -3.03
C LEU A 115 6.43 9.16 -4.50
N LEU A 116 6.04 10.40 -4.79
CA LEU A 116 5.77 10.85 -6.16
C LEU A 116 7.00 10.80 -7.07
N PRO A 117 8.24 11.06 -6.62
CA PRO A 117 9.41 11.02 -7.50
C PRO A 117 9.87 9.63 -7.91
N CYS A 118 9.45 8.57 -7.21
CA CYS A 118 9.80 7.19 -7.55
C CYS A 118 9.56 6.88 -9.03
N GLN A 119 10.56 6.29 -9.68
CA GLN A 119 10.56 5.94 -11.11
C GLN A 119 10.55 4.43 -11.34
N SER A 120 10.77 3.64 -10.28
CA SER A 120 10.76 2.18 -10.34
C SER A 120 10.10 1.54 -9.12
N PHE A 121 9.74 0.26 -9.24
CA PHE A 121 9.22 -0.51 -8.11
C PHE A 121 10.28 -0.74 -7.03
N ALA A 122 11.56 -0.85 -7.41
CA ALA A 122 12.66 -0.98 -6.46
C ALA A 122 12.83 0.29 -5.61
N GLU A 123 12.82 1.48 -6.22
CA GLU A 123 12.84 2.76 -5.50
C GLU A 123 11.65 2.89 -4.54
N TYR A 124 10.46 2.53 -5.02
CA TYR A 124 9.27 2.49 -4.18
C TYR A 124 9.46 1.57 -2.96
N CYS A 125 10.00 0.37 -3.15
CA CYS A 125 10.25 -0.58 -2.06
C CYS A 125 11.28 -0.05 -1.05
N ASP A 126 12.28 0.71 -1.50
CA ASP A 126 13.26 1.35 -0.63
C ASP A 126 12.61 2.44 0.23
N VAL A 127 11.93 3.42 -0.39
CA VAL A 127 11.24 4.52 0.29
C VAL A 127 10.21 4.01 1.31
N MET A 128 9.49 2.94 0.95
CA MET A 128 8.46 2.33 1.81
C MET A 128 9.03 1.42 2.91
N GLY A 129 10.35 1.22 2.97
CA GLY A 129 10.98 0.30 3.91
C GLY A 129 10.49 -1.13 3.75
N LEU A 130 10.26 -1.56 2.51
CA LEU A 130 9.79 -2.90 2.16
C LEU A 130 10.92 -3.88 1.86
N LEU A 131 12.16 -3.42 1.68
CA LEU A 131 13.28 -4.27 1.26
C LEU A 131 13.62 -5.40 2.25
N SER A 132 13.27 -5.26 3.53
CA SER A 132 13.40 -6.36 4.50
C SER A 132 12.40 -7.51 4.26
N GLU A 133 11.23 -7.17 3.71
CA GLU A 133 10.14 -8.11 3.42
C GLU A 133 10.16 -8.58 1.96
N ILE A 134 10.72 -7.74 1.07
CA ILE A 134 10.83 -7.93 -0.38
C ILE A 134 12.30 -7.66 -0.78
N PRO A 135 13.22 -8.62 -0.54
CA PRO A 135 14.63 -8.43 -0.83
C PRO A 135 14.93 -8.29 -2.33
N ASP A 136 14.08 -8.87 -3.17
CA ASP A 136 14.15 -8.83 -4.63
C ASP A 136 12.82 -8.31 -5.20
N PRO A 137 12.71 -7.00 -5.45
CA PRO A 137 11.50 -6.38 -5.98
C PRO A 137 11.08 -6.93 -7.35
N ASP A 138 12.04 -7.27 -8.22
CA ASP A 138 11.76 -7.77 -9.56
C ASP A 138 11.18 -9.20 -9.50
N ALA A 139 11.80 -10.09 -8.71
CA ALA A 139 11.27 -11.42 -8.49
C ALA A 139 9.87 -11.39 -7.86
N PHE A 140 9.63 -10.45 -6.93
CA PHE A 140 8.31 -10.25 -6.33
C PHE A 140 7.24 -9.85 -7.35
N MET A 141 7.55 -8.90 -8.25
CA MET A 141 6.65 -8.49 -9.34
C MET A 141 6.34 -9.67 -10.29
N GLN A 142 7.35 -10.43 -10.69
CA GLN A 142 7.16 -11.60 -11.56
C GLN A 142 6.26 -12.65 -10.90
N GLU A 143 6.52 -12.97 -9.64
CA GLU A 143 5.74 -13.94 -8.87
C GLU A 143 4.29 -13.44 -8.66
N ALA A 144 4.11 -12.14 -8.44
CA ALA A 144 2.80 -11.52 -8.31
C ALA A 144 1.92 -11.78 -9.55
N LEU A 145 2.48 -11.62 -10.74
CA LEU A 145 1.78 -11.80 -12.02
C LEU A 145 1.56 -13.28 -12.35
N ARG A 146 2.55 -14.15 -12.08
CA ARG A 146 2.44 -15.60 -12.36
C ARG A 146 1.30 -16.29 -11.61
N ARG A 147 1.08 -15.96 -10.32
CA ARG A 147 0.02 -16.62 -9.50
C ARG A 147 -1.40 -16.47 -10.05
N ARG A 148 -1.64 -15.52 -10.96
CA ARG A 148 -2.96 -15.22 -11.55
C ARG A 148 -3.10 -15.69 -13.00
N ALA A 149 -2.01 -16.14 -13.62
CA ALA A 149 -2.05 -16.76 -14.95
C ALA A 149 -2.48 -18.24 -14.90
N CYS A 150 -2.35 -18.90 -13.74
CA CYS A 150 -2.60 -20.34 -13.58
C CYS A 150 -3.97 -20.72 -12.98
N THR A 151 -4.93 -19.79 -12.91
CA THR A 151 -6.31 -20.05 -12.43
C THR A 151 -7.31 -19.59 -13.48
#